data_AF-A0A026VSN6-F1
#
_entry.id   AF-A0A026VSN6-F1
#
_cell.length_a   1.000
_cell.length_b   1.000
_cell.length_c   1.000
_cell.angle_alpha   90.00
_cell.angle_beta   90.00
_cell.angle_gamma   90.00
#
_symmetry.space_group_name_H-M   'P 1'
#
loop_
_entity.id
_entity.type
_entity.pdbx_description
1 polymer ?
#
loop_
_entity_poly.entity_id
_entity_poly.type
_entity_poly.pdbx_seq_one_letter_code
_entity_poly.pdbx_strand_id
1 'polypeptide(L)'
;ILTSPDVTTEKRLGLHSILTIICKECNITSAVHTGKIQKSNDQRHAENNLTVVLGSTHSGTSCTGLKKLFACMDIPGISTEMYKRYEQVIGPFVEEAAKDSCKRSAKEERRLVLENIEKICQRFKDNSSFHDAEFDVAVLQKLALHFKLKTSFSSIRKRFKKA
;
A
#
# COMPACT_ATOMS: atom_id res chain seq x y z
N ILE A 1 -28.73 22.68 -35.94
CA ILE A 1 -29.19 21.89 -34.77
C ILE A 1 -28.46 20.56 -34.87
N LEU A 2 -27.40 20.35 -34.08
CA LEU A 2 -26.74 19.04 -34.03
C LEU A 2 -27.73 18.10 -33.33
N THR A 3 -28.26 17.13 -34.06
CA THR A 3 -29.08 16.08 -33.48
C THR A 3 -28.24 15.31 -32.47
N SER A 4 -28.73 15.16 -31.24
CA SER A 4 -28.08 14.32 -30.23
C SER A 4 -27.82 12.94 -30.85
N PRO A 5 -26.57 12.45 -30.85
CA PRO A 5 -26.30 11.16 -31.44
C PRO A 5 -26.95 10.07 -30.57
N ASP A 6 -27.61 9.09 -31.21
CA ASP A 6 -28.32 8.04 -30.49
C ASP A 6 -27.33 6.93 -30.10
N VAL A 7 -27.35 6.54 -28.82
CA VAL A 7 -26.67 5.33 -28.36
C VAL A 7 -27.53 4.14 -28.81
N THR A 8 -26.96 3.29 -29.65
CA THR A 8 -27.66 2.13 -30.20
C THR A 8 -27.44 0.88 -29.37
N THR A 9 -26.22 0.70 -28.85
CA THR A 9 -25.89 -0.42 -27.96
C THR A 9 -24.91 -0.01 -26.89
N GLU A 10 -25.03 -0.61 -25.72
CA GLU A 10 -24.05 -0.52 -24.64
C GLU A 10 -23.50 -1.93 -24.35
N LYS A 11 -22.18 -2.08 -24.41
CA LYS A 11 -21.49 -3.27 -23.91
C LYS A 11 -20.81 -2.96 -22.59
N ARG A 12 -21.25 -3.63 -21.52
CA ARG A 12 -20.71 -3.48 -20.17
C ARG A 12 -19.66 -4.55 -19.87
N LEU A 13 -18.55 -4.12 -19.26
CA LEU A 13 -17.40 -4.91 -18.84
C LEU A 13 -17.05 -4.50 -17.40
N GLY A 14 -17.86 -4.93 -16.43
CA GLY A 14 -17.78 -4.45 -15.06
C GLY A 14 -18.26 -3.00 -14.95
N LEU A 15 -17.42 -2.11 -14.43
CA LEU A 15 -17.68 -0.67 -14.35
C LEU A 15 -17.34 0.07 -15.65
N HIS A 16 -16.73 -0.62 -16.63
CA HIS A 16 -16.40 -0.06 -17.94
C HIS A 16 -17.50 -0.33 -18.95
N SER A 17 -17.91 0.69 -19.68
CA SER A 17 -18.89 0.58 -20.76
C SER A 17 -18.28 1.02 -22.09
N ILE A 18 -18.72 0.35 -23.15
CA ILE A 18 -18.44 0.72 -24.53
C ILE A 18 -19.79 1.07 -25.16
N LEU A 19 -19.96 2.35 -25.45
CA LEU A 19 -21.17 2.89 -26.07
C LEU A 19 -20.97 2.91 -27.58
N THR A 20 -21.84 2.23 -28.31
CA THR A 20 -21.86 2.30 -29.77
C THR A 20 -22.87 3.33 -30.18
N ILE A 21 -22.38 4.36 -30.88
CA ILE A 21 -23.13 5.54 -31.26
C ILE A 21 -23.20 5.58 -32.78
N ILE A 22 -24.40 5.80 -33.32
CA ILE A 22 -24.59 5.98 -34.76
C ILE A 22 -24.97 7.43 -35.04
N CYS A 23 -24.18 8.06 -35.90
CA CYS A 23 -24.46 9.38 -36.45
C CYS A 23 -25.65 9.28 -37.42
N LYS A 24 -26.77 9.94 -37.12
CA LYS A 24 -27.97 9.90 -38.00
C LYS A 24 -27.76 10.57 -39.36
N GLU A 25 -26.87 11.55 -39.43
CA GLU A 25 -26.62 12.31 -40.67
C GLU A 25 -25.62 11.61 -41.59
N CYS A 26 -24.57 11.04 -41.00
CA CYS A 26 -23.44 10.47 -41.73
C CYS A 26 -23.41 8.94 -41.73
N ASN A 27 -24.29 8.28 -40.96
CA ASN A 27 -24.37 6.83 -40.75
C ASN A 27 -23.06 6.18 -40.27
N ILE A 28 -22.14 6.98 -39.72
CA ILE A 28 -20.88 6.50 -39.15
C ILE A 28 -21.15 5.94 -37.75
N THR A 29 -20.65 4.73 -37.52
CA THR A 29 -20.69 4.07 -36.22
C THR A 29 -19.39 4.32 -35.47
N SER A 30 -19.50 4.85 -34.26
CA SER A 30 -18.37 5.17 -33.39
C SER A 30 -18.49 4.43 -32.06
N ALA A 31 -17.37 3.92 -31.55
CA ALA A 31 -17.29 3.30 -30.22
C ALA A 31 -16.69 4.30 -29.22
N VAL A 32 -17.45 4.62 -28.18
CA VAL A 32 -17.04 5.53 -27.11
C VAL A 32 -16.84 4.75 -25.82
N HIS A 33 -15.64 4.85 -25.26
CA HIS A 33 -15.25 4.17 -24.04
C HIS A 33 -15.52 5.08 -22.83
N THR A 34 -16.20 4.59 -21.80
CA THR A 34 -16.49 5.39 -20.59
C THR A 34 -15.30 5.56 -19.65
N GLY A 35 -14.19 4.90 -19.93
CA GLY A 35 -12.96 4.97 -19.15
C GLY A 35 -11.73 4.74 -20.00
N LYS A 36 -10.56 5.10 -19.46
CA LYS A 36 -9.28 4.85 -20.12
C LYS A 36 -8.97 3.36 -20.13
N ILE A 37 -8.35 2.91 -21.22
CA ILE A 37 -7.84 1.55 -21.35
C ILE A 37 -6.33 1.60 -21.21
N GLN A 38 -5.81 0.90 -20.20
CA GLN A 38 -4.39 0.66 -20.04
C GLN A 38 -4.01 -0.66 -20.73
N LYS A 39 -2.83 -0.69 -21.34
CA LYS A 39 -2.23 -1.92 -21.88
C LYS A 39 -1.17 -2.41 -20.89
N SER A 40 -1.30 -3.65 -20.44
CA SER A 40 -0.30 -4.32 -19.61
C SER A 40 -0.16 -5.76 -20.10
N ASN A 41 1.07 -6.21 -20.38
CA ASN A 41 1.38 -7.58 -20.83
C ASN A 41 0.44 -8.10 -21.93
N ASP A 42 0.28 -7.33 -23.02
CA ASP A 42 -0.65 -7.59 -24.15
C ASP A 42 -2.14 -7.66 -23.81
N GLN A 43 -2.51 -7.48 -22.54
CA GLN A 43 -3.90 -7.40 -22.10
C GLN A 43 -4.36 -5.95 -21.95
N ARG A 44 -5.63 -5.72 -22.28
CA ARG A 44 -6.29 -4.42 -22.15
C ARG A 44 -7.12 -4.41 -20.88
N HIS A 45 -6.78 -3.49 -19.98
CA HIS A 45 -7.45 -3.31 -18.70
C HIS A 45 -8.12 -1.95 -18.68
N ALA A 46 -9.42 -1.93 -18.41
CA ALA A 46 -10.12 -0.69 -18.09
C ALA A 46 -9.65 -0.16 -16.73
N GLU A 47 -9.29 1.12 -16.67
CA GLU A 47 -8.70 1.78 -15.50
C GLU A 47 -9.66 1.79 -14.30
N ASN A 48 -10.95 2.06 -14.52
CA ASN A 48 -11.99 2.03 -13.50
C ASN A 48 -12.12 0.68 -12.76
N ASN A 49 -12.02 -0.43 -13.49
CA ASN A 49 -12.03 -1.77 -12.91
C ASN A 49 -10.73 -2.03 -12.13
N LEU A 50 -9.60 -1.52 -12.60
CA LEU A 50 -8.32 -1.66 -11.89
C LEU A 50 -8.35 -0.88 -10.57
N THR A 51 -8.81 0.37 -10.60
CA THR A 51 -8.85 1.25 -9.43
C THR A 51 -9.87 0.76 -8.40
N VAL A 52 -11.02 0.22 -8.81
CA VAL A 52 -11.97 -0.33 -7.84
C VAL A 52 -11.40 -1.56 -7.13
N VAL A 53 -10.71 -2.45 -7.85
CA VAL A 53 -10.12 -3.65 -7.25
C VAL A 53 -8.94 -3.28 -6.36
N LEU A 54 -8.14 -2.29 -6.74
CA LEU A 54 -7.10 -1.72 -5.89
C LEU A 54 -7.68 -1.12 -4.61
N GLY A 55 -8.73 -0.30 -4.73
CA GLY A 55 -9.41 0.30 -3.58
C GLY A 55 -10.07 -0.73 -2.67
N SER A 56 -10.68 -1.77 -3.25
CA SER A 56 -11.23 -2.92 -2.52
C SER A 56 -10.13 -3.63 -1.73
N THR A 57 -8.98 -3.90 -2.37
CA THR A 57 -7.83 -4.55 -1.73
C THR A 57 -7.24 -3.69 -0.62
N HIS A 58 -7.06 -2.38 -0.87
CA HIS A 58 -6.55 -1.43 0.12
C HIS A 58 -7.45 -1.31 1.35
N SER A 59 -8.78 -1.36 1.16
CA SER A 59 -9.76 -1.30 2.24
C SER A 59 -10.01 -2.63 2.94
N GLY A 60 -9.39 -3.73 2.51
CA GLY A 60 -9.69 -5.08 3.01
C GLY A 60 -11.08 -5.59 2.60
N THR A 61 -11.70 -4.99 1.60
CA THR A 61 -13.01 -5.38 1.07
C THR A 61 -12.85 -6.51 0.07
N SER A 62 -13.62 -7.58 0.23
CA SER A 62 -13.67 -8.68 -0.75
C SER A 62 -14.59 -8.34 -1.93
N CYS A 63 -14.48 -9.09 -3.03
CA CYS A 63 -15.40 -9.01 -4.16
C CYS A 63 -16.88 -9.10 -3.72
N THR A 64 -17.21 -9.94 -2.74
CA THR A 64 -18.56 -10.06 -2.18
C THR A 64 -18.98 -8.79 -1.45
N GLY A 65 -18.09 -8.19 -0.66
CA GLY A 65 -18.34 -6.90 0.00
C GLY A 65 -18.60 -5.80 -1.01
N LEU A 66 -17.79 -5.74 -2.06
CA LEU A 66 -17.93 -4.75 -3.13
C LEU A 66 -19.27 -4.91 -3.88
N LYS A 67 -19.70 -6.14 -4.17
CA LYS A 67 -21.01 -6.39 -4.78
C LYS A 67 -22.17 -5.94 -3.89
N LYS A 68 -22.10 -6.16 -2.58
CA LYS A 68 -23.13 -5.68 -1.64
C LYS A 68 -23.21 -4.15 -1.64
N LEU A 69 -22.05 -3.48 -1.60
CA LEU A 69 -21.97 -2.02 -1.67
C LEU A 69 -22.59 -1.49 -2.97
N PHE A 70 -22.25 -2.10 -4.10
CA PHE A 70 -22.80 -1.75 -5.40
C PHE A 70 -24.30 -2.00 -5.52
N ALA A 71 -24.81 -3.08 -4.94
CA ALA A 71 -26.25 -3.34 -4.87
C ALA A 71 -26.99 -2.23 -4.09
N CYS A 72 -26.41 -1.71 -3.01
CA CYS A 72 -27.02 -0.59 -2.25
C CYS A 72 -27.07 0.73 -3.04
N MET A 73 -26.18 0.91 -4.02
CA MET A 73 -26.09 2.13 -4.83
C MET A 73 -26.75 2.00 -6.21
N ASP A 74 -27.39 0.86 -6.50
CA ASP A 74 -27.91 0.51 -7.84
C ASP A 74 -26.83 0.61 -8.95
N ILE A 75 -25.59 0.29 -8.59
CA ILE A 75 -24.46 0.23 -9.53
C ILE A 75 -24.24 -1.21 -9.96
N PRO A 76 -24.15 -1.52 -11.25
CA PRO A 76 -23.85 -2.88 -11.69
C PRO A 76 -22.43 -3.29 -11.29
N GLY A 77 -22.34 -4.47 -10.70
CA GLY A 77 -21.09 -4.93 -10.10
C GLY A 77 -20.10 -5.58 -11.07
N ILE A 78 -18.89 -5.81 -10.56
CA ILE A 78 -17.85 -6.58 -11.21
C ILE A 78 -18.07 -8.08 -10.98
N SER A 79 -17.83 -8.90 -12.02
CA SER A 79 -17.89 -10.36 -11.86
C SER A 79 -16.71 -10.86 -11.02
N THR A 80 -16.87 -11.99 -10.35
CA THR A 80 -15.81 -12.56 -9.50
C THR A 80 -14.59 -12.96 -10.32
N GLU A 81 -14.80 -13.48 -11.53
CA GLU A 81 -13.72 -13.84 -12.45
C GLU A 81 -12.93 -12.60 -12.91
N MET A 82 -13.64 -11.51 -13.24
CA MET A 82 -12.99 -10.25 -13.60
C MET A 82 -12.23 -9.67 -12.40
N TYR A 83 -12.83 -9.65 -11.21
CA TYR A 83 -12.16 -9.21 -9.99
C TYR A 83 -10.83 -9.93 -9.77
N LYS A 84 -10.82 -11.27 -9.85
CA LYS A 84 -9.59 -12.07 -9.69
C LYS A 84 -8.52 -11.74 -10.72
N ARG A 85 -8.91 -11.51 -11.98
CA ARG A 85 -7.96 -11.09 -13.03
C ARG A 85 -7.30 -9.76 -12.69
N TYR A 86 -8.07 -8.78 -12.24
CA TYR A 86 -7.51 -7.48 -11.83
C TYR A 86 -6.70 -7.58 -10.53
N GLU A 87 -7.09 -8.45 -9.60
CA GLU A 87 -6.35 -8.74 -8.37
C GLU A 87 -4.96 -9.30 -8.67
N GLN A 88 -4.85 -10.21 -9.64
CA GLN A 88 -3.56 -10.74 -10.10
C GLN A 88 -2.67 -9.66 -10.73
N VAL A 89 -3.26 -8.66 -11.40
CA VAL A 89 -2.51 -7.54 -11.98
C VAL A 89 -1.96 -6.62 -10.90
N ILE A 90 -2.76 -6.29 -9.87
CA ILE A 90 -2.32 -5.38 -8.79
C ILE A 90 -1.45 -6.05 -7.73
N GLY A 91 -1.54 -7.38 -7.57
CA GLY A 91 -0.89 -8.13 -6.50
C GLY A 91 0.60 -7.81 -6.32
N PRO A 92 1.42 -7.87 -7.37
CA PRO A 92 2.85 -7.55 -7.28
C PRO A 92 3.13 -6.11 -6.79
N PHE A 93 2.32 -5.14 -7.21
CA PHE A 93 2.47 -3.74 -6.79
C PHE A 93 2.11 -3.54 -5.31
N VAL A 94 1.05 -4.22 -4.85
CA VAL A 94 0.64 -4.20 -3.45
C VAL A 94 1.69 -4.88 -2.57
N GLU A 95 2.24 -6.01 -3.02
CA GLU A 95 3.31 -6.72 -2.31
C GLU A 95 4.57 -5.86 -2.18
N GLU A 96 5.01 -5.22 -3.25
CA GLU A 96 6.19 -4.36 -3.23
C GLU A 96 5.99 -3.16 -2.30
N ALA A 97 4.83 -2.49 -2.38
CA ALA A 97 4.48 -1.41 -1.48
C ALA A 97 4.47 -1.85 0.00
N ALA A 98 3.99 -3.07 0.28
CA ALA A 98 4.00 -3.64 1.62
C ALA A 98 5.43 -3.92 2.11
N LYS A 99 6.30 -4.48 1.26
CA LYS A 99 7.72 -4.73 1.58
C LYS A 99 8.45 -3.43 1.90
N ASP A 100 8.26 -2.41 1.08
CA ASP A 100 8.88 -1.10 1.28
C ASP A 100 8.38 -0.41 2.55
N SER A 101 7.08 -0.54 2.84
CA SER A 101 6.50 -0.07 4.09
C SER A 101 7.16 -0.76 5.31
N CYS A 102 7.22 -2.08 5.31
CA CYS A 102 7.84 -2.85 6.41
C CYS A 102 9.33 -2.50 6.59
N LYS A 103 10.07 -2.33 5.49
CA LYS A 103 11.47 -1.93 5.52
C LYS A 103 11.67 -0.54 6.12
N ARG A 104 10.78 0.42 5.81
CA ARG A 104 10.81 1.76 6.43
C ARG A 104 10.47 1.69 7.92
N SER A 105 9.42 0.98 8.30
CA SER A 105 9.03 0.80 9.71
C SER A 105 10.16 0.16 10.53
N ALA A 106 10.79 -0.91 10.05
CA ALA A 106 11.89 -1.57 10.76
C ALA A 106 13.13 -0.66 10.95
N LYS A 107 13.41 0.22 9.99
CA LYS A 107 14.49 1.22 10.13
C LYS A 107 14.14 2.26 11.18
N GLU A 108 12.89 2.72 11.18
CA GLU A 108 12.40 3.73 12.11
C GLU A 108 12.31 3.20 13.54
N GLU A 109 11.77 2.00 13.74
CA GLU A 109 11.77 1.29 15.03
C GLU A 109 13.19 1.17 15.59
N ARG A 110 14.16 0.78 14.76
CA ARG A 110 15.57 0.70 15.17
C ARG A 110 16.10 2.07 15.61
N ARG A 111 15.80 3.13 14.86
CA ARG A 111 16.22 4.50 15.19
C ARG A 111 15.67 4.92 16.55
N LEU A 112 14.36 4.74 16.76
CA LEU A 112 13.67 5.09 18.00
C LEU A 112 14.18 4.31 19.21
N VAL A 113 14.47 3.01 19.04
CA VAL A 113 15.08 2.19 20.11
C VAL A 113 16.44 2.73 20.50
N LEU A 114 17.30 3.06 19.53
CA LEU A 114 18.63 3.61 19.80
C LEU A 114 18.54 4.96 20.52
N GLU A 115 17.68 5.86 20.05
CA GLU A 115 17.46 7.17 20.69
C GLU A 115 16.94 7.04 22.12
N ASN A 116 16.03 6.09 22.36
CA ASN A 116 15.51 5.85 23.70
C ASN A 116 16.58 5.26 24.62
N ILE A 117 17.42 4.34 24.13
CA ILE A 117 18.57 3.82 24.90
C ILE A 117 19.52 4.96 25.27
N GLU A 118 19.85 5.85 24.33
CA GLU A 118 20.73 6.98 24.58
C GLU A 118 20.16 7.94 25.64
N LYS A 119 18.86 8.27 25.54
CA LYS A 119 18.15 9.09 26.55
C LYS A 119 18.16 8.44 27.94
N ILE A 120 17.92 7.13 28.01
CA ILE A 120 17.95 6.37 29.26
C ILE A 120 19.37 6.42 29.86
N CYS A 121 20.40 6.16 29.06
CA CYS A 121 21.80 6.22 29.50
C CYS A 121 22.18 7.63 30.01
N GLN A 122 21.72 8.68 29.34
CA GLN A 122 21.98 10.05 29.76
C GLN A 122 21.29 10.36 31.09
N ARG A 123 20.03 9.96 31.25
CA ARG A 123 19.28 10.14 32.50
C ARG A 123 19.92 9.41 33.68
N PHE A 124 20.47 8.21 33.46
CA PHE A 124 21.22 7.50 34.49
C PHE A 124 22.48 8.28 34.90
N LYS A 125 23.24 8.82 33.94
CA LYS A 125 24.43 9.65 34.22
C LYS A 125 24.10 10.92 34.99
N ASP A 126 23.01 11.59 34.63
CA ASP A 126 22.57 12.83 35.27
C ASP A 126 22.06 12.57 36.71
N ASN A 127 21.57 11.35 36.98
CA ASN A 127 21.10 10.92 38.31
C ASN A 127 22.17 10.23 39.16
N SER A 128 23.32 9.84 38.59
CA SER A 128 24.40 9.18 39.30
C SER A 128 25.35 10.19 39.96
N SER A 129 24.91 10.71 41.10
CA SER A 129 25.75 10.86 42.30
C SER A 129 25.87 9.53 43.08
N PHE A 130 25.52 8.39 42.47
CA PHE A 130 25.53 7.07 43.10
C PHE A 130 26.57 6.16 42.41
N HIS A 131 27.55 5.73 43.20
CA HIS A 131 28.53 4.70 42.88
C HIS A 131 27.80 3.37 42.61
N ASP A 132 27.84 2.84 41.38
CA ASP A 132 27.82 1.40 41.06
C ASP A 132 27.89 1.18 39.54
N ALA A 133 29.09 1.33 38.97
CA ALA A 133 29.35 1.24 37.52
C ALA A 133 29.23 -0.18 36.90
N GLU A 134 28.96 -1.20 37.72
CA GLU A 134 29.02 -2.61 37.30
C GLU A 134 27.65 -3.16 36.83
N PHE A 135 26.54 -2.56 37.28
CA PHE A 135 25.19 -2.99 36.93
C PHE A 135 24.75 -2.53 35.52
N ASP A 136 25.19 -1.34 35.10
CA ASP A 136 24.77 -0.72 33.82
C ASP A 136 25.32 -1.44 32.58
N VAL A 137 26.52 -2.00 32.65
CA VAL A 137 27.16 -2.64 31.48
C VAL A 137 26.48 -3.96 31.13
N ALA A 138 26.00 -4.72 32.11
CA ALA A 138 25.35 -6.01 31.92
C ALA A 138 23.94 -5.88 31.30
N VAL A 139 23.16 -4.87 31.73
CA VAL A 139 21.84 -4.57 31.18
C VAL A 139 21.97 -4.07 29.73
N LEU A 140 22.91 -3.17 29.48
CA LEU A 140 23.21 -2.67 28.15
C LEU A 140 23.72 -3.77 27.20
N GLN A 141 24.55 -4.69 27.68
CA GLN A 141 24.99 -5.86 26.91
C GLN A 141 23.84 -6.83 26.60
N LYS A 142 22.92 -7.08 27.54
CA LYS A 142 21.73 -7.90 27.30
C LYS A 142 20.79 -7.27 26.28
N LEU A 143 20.53 -5.97 26.36
CA LEU A 143 19.75 -5.23 25.35
C LEU A 143 20.43 -5.26 23.98
N ALA A 144 21.76 -5.06 23.91
CA ALA A 144 22.52 -5.14 22.67
C ALA A 144 22.45 -6.53 22.01
N LEU A 145 22.48 -7.59 22.82
CA LEU A 145 22.37 -8.97 22.36
C LEU A 145 20.96 -9.26 21.80
N HIS A 146 19.91 -8.79 22.49
CA HIS A 146 18.51 -8.96 22.11
C HIS A 146 18.18 -8.24 20.78
N PHE A 147 18.73 -7.04 20.55
CA PHE A 147 18.49 -6.26 19.33
C PHE A 147 19.53 -6.47 18.20
N LYS A 148 20.47 -7.43 18.36
CA LYS A 148 21.60 -7.66 17.42
C LYS A 148 22.38 -6.37 17.08
N LEU A 149 22.51 -5.44 18.02
CA LEU A 149 23.18 -4.13 17.84
C LEU A 149 24.69 -4.22 18.04
N LYS A 150 25.35 -5.21 17.44
CA LYS A 150 26.77 -5.54 17.68
C LYS A 150 27.74 -4.39 17.36
N THR A 151 27.40 -3.49 16.44
CA THR A 151 28.33 -2.44 15.96
C THR A 151 28.33 -1.15 16.77
N SER A 152 27.22 -0.78 17.43
CA SER A 152 27.12 0.52 18.13
C SER A 152 27.73 0.49 19.54
N PHE A 153 27.68 -0.66 20.21
CA PHE A 153 28.12 -0.79 21.61
C PHE A 153 29.65 -0.84 21.80
N SER A 154 30.44 -1.19 20.78
CA SER A 154 31.91 -1.13 20.86
C SER A 154 32.41 0.30 21.06
N SER A 155 31.73 1.29 20.46
CA SER A 155 31.99 2.72 20.63
C SER A 155 31.55 3.24 22.00
N ILE A 156 30.41 2.75 22.53
CA ILE A 156 29.93 3.12 23.87
C ILE A 156 30.84 2.53 24.97
N ARG A 157 31.28 1.27 24.82
CA ARG A 157 32.20 0.61 25.77
C ARG A 157 33.55 1.31 25.87
N LYS A 158 34.05 1.87 24.77
CA LYS A 158 35.28 2.70 24.77
C LYS A 158 35.10 4.03 25.51
N ARG A 159 33.89 4.59 25.56
CA ARG A 159 33.60 5.84 26.28
C ARG A 159 33.45 5.62 27.80
N PHE A 160 32.91 4.47 28.23
CA PHE A 160 32.78 4.15 29.66
C PHE A 160 34.10 3.69 30.32
N LYS A 161 35.06 3.13 29.59
CA LYS A 161 36.39 2.77 30.14
C LYS A 161 37.36 3.95 30.35
N LYS A 162 36.96 5.17 29.97
CA LYS A 162 37.78 6.39 30.06
C LYS A 162 37.30 7.39 31.13
N ALA A 163 36.21 7.08 31.84
CA ALA A 163 35.72 7.79 33.02
C ALA A 163 36.05 6.95 34.26
#